data_AF-A0A9P9I5P8-F1
#
_entry.id   AF-A0A9P9I5P8-F1
#
_cell.length_a   1.000
_cell.length_b   1.000
_cell.length_c   1.000
_cell.angle_alpha   90.00
_cell.angle_beta   90.00
_cell.angle_gamma   90.00
#
_symmetry.space_group_name_H-M   'P 1'
#
loop_
_entity.id
_entity.type
_entity.pdbx_description
1 polymer ?
#
loop_
_entity_poly.entity_id
_entity_poly.type
_entity_poly.pdbx_seq_one_letter_code
_entity_poly.pdbx_strand_id
1 'polypeptide(L)'
;IDSNQLFTEIRCIHAHIFPLETKCIIEGLSVLPRMSKRDRMMRWSEQSDLRRQLLLGHCEFFMSSQHPQASPGARSIVSEFGMLGRMRRYGIQEFLSTLHAQLPESKDHLISFLCFAIRIVELLYETVPAFRLFWMECLGDLYCHRSYVEDDRSMIDTWNRAARSWFLMASAENPTEGRLYHRLAAVAGSNPLRQLYYYAKSGMSREPFPASRESLWALLNQATSKEEPAFCHTFRQIHALILMGVPVVQINDNYCGLE
;
A
#
# COMPACT_ATOMS: atom_id res chain seq x y z
N ILE A 1 20.11 -12.51 26.60
CA ILE A 1 21.15 -12.25 25.56
C ILE A 1 21.84 -10.95 25.96
N ASP A 2 23.17 -10.88 25.95
CA ASP A 2 23.86 -9.61 26.26
C ASP A 2 23.69 -8.61 25.09
N SER A 3 23.64 -7.31 25.37
CA SER A 3 23.42 -6.27 24.36
C SER A 3 24.47 -6.28 23.25
N ASN A 4 25.72 -6.64 23.56
CA ASN A 4 26.78 -6.74 22.55
C ASN A 4 26.61 -7.97 21.65
N GLN A 5 26.12 -9.07 22.21
CA GLN A 5 25.81 -10.29 21.45
C GLN A 5 24.66 -10.03 20.49
N LEU A 6 23.60 -9.35 20.95
CA LEU A 6 22.46 -8.98 20.12
C LEU A 6 22.85 -8.01 18.99
N PHE A 7 23.72 -7.04 19.26
CA PHE A 7 24.23 -6.14 18.23
C PHE A 7 25.00 -6.89 17.13
N THR A 8 25.81 -7.87 17.53
CA THR A 8 26.54 -8.75 16.60
C THR A 8 25.57 -9.59 15.76
N GLU A 9 24.55 -10.17 16.39
CA GLU A 9 23.49 -10.94 15.74
C GLU A 9 22.72 -10.12 14.69
N ILE A 10 22.31 -8.89 15.02
CA ILE A 10 21.64 -7.97 14.09
C ILE A 10 22.49 -7.71 12.84
N ARG A 11 23.82 -7.55 13.02
CA ARG A 11 24.74 -7.37 11.90
C ARG A 11 24.88 -8.64 11.06
N CYS A 12 24.90 -9.81 11.68
CA CYS A 12 24.89 -11.09 10.97
C CYS A 12 23.61 -11.28 10.14
N ILE A 13 22.45 -10.95 10.71
CA ILE A 13 21.16 -11.01 9.99
C ILE A 13 21.19 -10.03 8.80
N HIS A 14 21.65 -8.80 8.98
CA HIS A 14 21.79 -7.83 7.88
C HIS A 14 22.73 -8.34 6.78
N ALA A 15 23.84 -8.97 7.14
CA ALA A 15 24.77 -9.58 6.18
C ALA A 15 24.14 -10.75 5.39
N HIS A 16 23.13 -11.42 5.94
CA HIS A 16 22.34 -12.43 5.22
C HIS A 16 21.26 -11.82 4.33
N ILE A 17 20.62 -10.73 4.74
CA ILE A 17 19.59 -10.01 3.96
C ILE A 17 20.19 -9.41 2.68
N PHE A 18 21.34 -8.75 2.78
CA PHE A 18 21.95 -8.04 1.66
C PHE A 18 22.12 -8.86 0.36
N PRO A 19 22.69 -10.09 0.38
CA PRO A 19 22.81 -10.90 -0.82
C PRO A 19 21.45 -11.37 -1.36
N LEU A 20 20.46 -11.60 -0.49
CA LEU A 20 19.09 -11.94 -0.93
C LEU A 20 18.45 -10.76 -1.67
N GLU A 21 18.55 -9.55 -1.12
CA GLU A 21 18.09 -8.32 -1.79
C GLU A 21 18.79 -8.09 -3.12
N THR A 22 20.10 -8.34 -3.20
CA THR A 22 20.87 -8.19 -4.44
C THR A 22 20.37 -9.14 -5.52
N LYS A 23 20.14 -10.43 -5.20
CA LYS A 23 19.55 -11.41 -6.14
C LYS A 23 18.18 -10.95 -6.62
N CYS A 24 17.37 -10.53 -5.67
CA CYS A 24 16.04 -9.97 -5.86
C CYS A 24 16.02 -8.76 -6.83
N ILE A 25 16.98 -7.85 -6.73
CA ILE A 25 17.11 -6.68 -7.61
C ILE A 25 17.52 -7.12 -9.02
N ILE A 26 18.52 -8.00 -9.12
CA ILE A 26 19.03 -8.50 -10.41
C ILE A 26 17.91 -9.23 -11.19
N GLU A 27 17.12 -10.05 -10.49
CA GLU A 27 15.96 -10.71 -11.09
C GLU A 27 14.90 -9.72 -11.58
N GLY A 28 14.67 -8.61 -10.87
CA GLY A 28 13.74 -7.57 -11.28
C GLY A 28 14.17 -6.79 -12.53
N LEU A 29 15.48 -6.71 -12.79
CA LEU A 29 16.04 -6.05 -13.97
C LEU A 29 16.08 -6.95 -15.21
N SER A 30 15.90 -8.26 -15.04
CA SER A 30 15.97 -9.20 -16.15
C SER A 30 14.79 -9.03 -17.12
N VAL A 31 15.10 -8.74 -18.39
CA VAL A 31 14.10 -8.69 -19.46
C VAL A 31 13.58 -10.09 -19.72
N LEU A 32 12.25 -10.28 -19.72
CA LEU A 32 11.62 -11.57 -19.93
C LEU A 32 11.99 -12.12 -21.33
N PRO A 33 12.71 -13.24 -21.43
CA PRO A 33 12.85 -13.97 -22.69
C PRO A 33 11.49 -14.51 -23.12
N ARG A 34 11.36 -14.94 -24.38
CA ARG A 34 10.25 -15.82 -24.78
C ARG A 34 10.40 -17.17 -24.06
N MET A 35 9.89 -17.25 -22.83
CA MET A 35 9.89 -18.45 -22.01
C MET A 35 8.64 -19.29 -22.29
N SER A 36 8.70 -20.61 -22.06
CA SER A 36 7.48 -21.43 -22.06
C SER A 36 6.59 -21.08 -20.85
N LYS A 37 5.31 -21.48 -20.89
CA LYS A 37 4.40 -21.29 -19.73
C LYS A 37 4.94 -21.98 -18.47
N ARG A 38 5.50 -23.19 -18.62
CA ARG A 38 6.06 -23.98 -17.53
C ARG A 38 7.25 -23.26 -16.87
N ASP A 39 8.14 -22.71 -17.68
CA ASP A 39 9.34 -22.04 -17.16
C ASP A 39 8.98 -20.73 -16.44
N ARG A 40 7.94 -20.01 -16.90
CA ARG A 40 7.42 -18.82 -16.19
C ARG A 40 6.87 -19.18 -14.81
N MET A 41 6.08 -20.24 -14.71
CA MET A 41 5.51 -20.70 -13.44
C MET A 41 6.61 -21.10 -12.45
N MET A 42 7.61 -21.86 -12.92
CA MET A 42 8.76 -22.25 -12.10
C MET A 42 9.51 -21.00 -11.61
N ARG A 43 9.77 -20.04 -12.50
CA ARG A 43 10.43 -18.78 -12.14
C ARG A 43 9.65 -17.99 -11.09
N TRP A 44 8.33 -17.85 -11.21
CA TRP A 44 7.54 -17.15 -10.19
C TRP A 44 7.54 -17.87 -8.84
N SER A 45 7.60 -19.21 -8.84
CA SER A 45 7.77 -19.99 -7.61
C SER A 45 9.12 -19.70 -6.96
N GLU A 46 10.22 -19.79 -7.71
CA GLU A 46 11.57 -19.52 -7.22
C GLU A 46 11.71 -18.08 -6.68
N GLN A 47 11.16 -17.11 -7.41
CA GLN A 47 11.12 -15.72 -6.99
C GLN A 47 10.29 -15.54 -5.72
N SER A 48 9.15 -16.21 -5.61
CA SER A 48 8.31 -16.19 -4.40
C SER A 48 9.05 -16.75 -3.20
N ASP A 49 9.76 -17.87 -3.37
CA ASP A 49 10.55 -18.49 -2.30
C ASP A 49 11.69 -17.58 -1.84
N LEU A 50 12.38 -16.92 -2.78
CA LEU A 50 13.40 -15.94 -2.46
C LEU A 50 12.84 -14.75 -1.67
N ARG A 51 11.68 -14.20 -2.07
CA ARG A 51 11.03 -13.08 -1.35
C ARG A 51 10.52 -13.48 0.02
N ARG A 52 10.05 -14.72 0.19
CA ARG A 52 9.66 -15.25 1.50
C ARG A 52 10.84 -15.32 2.45
N GLN A 53 11.98 -15.83 1.98
CA GLN A 53 13.23 -15.85 2.76
C GLN A 53 13.68 -14.43 3.13
N LEU A 54 13.64 -13.51 2.17
CA LEU A 54 14.00 -12.11 2.40
C LEU A 54 13.09 -11.47 3.47
N LEU A 55 11.78 -11.66 3.39
CA LEU A 55 10.82 -11.14 4.37
C LEU A 55 10.99 -11.76 5.76
N LEU A 56 11.31 -13.05 5.86
CA LEU A 56 11.64 -13.68 7.14
C LEU A 56 12.91 -13.09 7.74
N GLY A 57 13.96 -12.88 6.94
CA GLY A 57 15.18 -12.23 7.38
C GLY A 57 14.91 -10.81 7.89
N HIS A 58 14.10 -10.03 7.18
CA HIS A 58 13.66 -8.71 7.68
C HIS A 58 12.86 -8.82 8.98
N CYS A 59 11.98 -9.82 9.10
CA CYS A 59 11.19 -10.04 10.30
C CYS A 59 12.09 -10.29 11.52
N GLU A 60 13.04 -11.22 11.38
CA GLU A 60 14.05 -11.52 12.38
C GLU A 60 14.87 -10.27 12.74
N PHE A 61 15.32 -9.53 11.73
CA PHE A 61 16.07 -8.29 11.91
C PHE A 61 15.30 -7.27 12.76
N PHE A 62 14.02 -7.03 12.45
CA PHE A 62 13.22 -6.05 13.19
C PHE A 62 12.97 -6.49 14.63
N MET A 63 12.61 -7.76 14.85
CA MET A 63 12.41 -8.31 16.19
C MET A 63 13.69 -8.22 17.03
N SER A 64 14.85 -8.59 16.47
CA SER A 64 16.14 -8.50 17.15
C SER A 64 16.54 -7.05 17.42
N SER A 65 16.37 -6.15 16.45
CA SER A 65 16.70 -4.73 16.60
C SER A 65 15.86 -4.02 17.66
N GLN A 66 14.62 -4.46 17.87
CA GLN A 66 13.70 -3.86 18.83
C GLN A 66 13.53 -4.67 20.12
N HIS A 67 14.28 -5.76 20.28
CA HIS A 67 14.29 -6.59 21.48
C HIS A 67 14.48 -5.73 22.75
N PRO A 68 13.85 -6.04 23.89
CA PRO A 68 13.94 -5.23 25.11
C PRO A 68 15.39 -4.94 25.56
N GLN A 69 16.31 -5.87 25.32
CA GLN A 69 17.74 -5.74 25.66
C GLN A 69 18.58 -5.03 24.58
N ALA A 70 17.99 -4.57 23.48
CA ALA A 70 18.70 -3.87 22.42
C ALA A 70 19.18 -2.48 22.86
N SER A 71 20.47 -2.20 22.67
CA SER A 71 21.04 -0.88 22.89
C SER A 71 20.44 0.18 21.95
N PRO A 72 20.54 1.49 22.28
CA PRO A 72 20.14 2.55 21.38
C PRO A 72 20.81 2.46 19.99
N GLY A 73 22.10 2.10 19.97
CA GLY A 73 22.85 1.88 18.73
C GLY A 73 22.32 0.71 17.92
N ALA A 74 21.89 -0.39 18.55
CA ALA A 74 21.25 -1.51 17.85
C ALA A 74 19.90 -1.12 17.22
N ARG A 75 19.10 -0.30 17.92
CA ARG A 75 17.81 0.18 17.44
C ARG A 75 17.95 1.15 16.26
N SER A 76 18.97 2.02 16.27
CA SER A 76 19.19 3.02 15.22
C SER A 76 19.61 2.44 13.87
N ILE A 77 20.13 1.20 13.85
CA ILE A 77 20.51 0.50 12.60
C ILE A 77 19.32 0.41 11.64
N VAL A 78 18.09 0.26 12.16
CA VAL A 78 16.88 0.20 11.33
C VAL A 78 16.76 1.41 10.40
N SER A 79 16.94 2.61 10.96
CA SER A 79 16.92 3.86 10.20
C SER A 79 18.20 4.07 9.39
N GLU A 80 19.37 3.75 9.97
CA GLU A 80 20.68 3.94 9.32
C GLU A 80 20.78 3.16 8.00
N PHE A 81 20.29 1.92 7.99
CA PHE A 81 20.31 1.06 6.80
C PHE A 81 19.02 1.14 5.97
N GLY A 82 18.07 2.00 6.35
CA GLY A 82 16.81 2.19 5.63
C GLY A 82 15.96 0.92 5.54
N MET A 83 16.01 0.06 6.57
CA MET A 83 15.52 -1.33 6.50
C MET A 83 14.02 -1.41 6.23
N LEU A 84 13.22 -0.49 6.75
CA LEU A 84 11.78 -0.41 6.48
C LEU A 84 11.51 -0.19 4.97
N GLY A 85 12.18 0.81 4.38
CA GLY A 85 12.04 1.14 2.96
C GLY A 85 12.51 -0.01 2.06
N ARG A 86 13.63 -0.65 2.41
CA ARG A 86 14.16 -1.82 1.67
C ARG A 86 13.22 -3.01 1.73
N MET A 87 12.68 -3.36 2.90
CA MET A 87 11.69 -4.43 3.03
C MET A 87 10.46 -4.16 2.18
N ARG A 88 9.89 -2.93 2.25
CA ARG A 88 8.70 -2.59 1.46
C ARG A 88 8.99 -2.60 -0.03
N ARG A 89 10.11 -2.03 -0.48
CA ARG A 89 10.45 -1.96 -1.90
C ARG A 89 10.83 -3.31 -2.48
N TYR A 90 11.89 -3.91 -1.94
CA TYR A 90 12.47 -5.15 -2.46
C TYR A 90 11.74 -6.37 -1.92
N GLY A 91 11.41 -6.42 -0.63
CA GLY A 91 10.70 -7.57 -0.08
C GLY A 91 9.28 -7.75 -0.65
N ILE A 92 8.59 -6.65 -1.01
CA ILE A 92 7.15 -6.68 -1.32
C ILE A 92 6.84 -6.04 -2.69
N GLN A 93 6.99 -4.72 -2.84
CA GLN A 93 6.38 -3.94 -3.91
C GLN A 93 6.85 -4.31 -5.32
N GLU A 94 8.16 -4.50 -5.52
CA GLU A 94 8.72 -4.83 -6.83
C GLU A 94 8.23 -6.21 -7.32
N PHE A 95 8.09 -7.18 -6.40
CA PHE A 95 7.58 -8.50 -6.76
C PHE A 95 6.07 -8.49 -7.02
N LEU A 96 5.29 -7.76 -6.22
CA LEU A 96 3.87 -7.55 -6.49
C LEU A 96 3.68 -6.92 -7.88
N SER A 97 4.47 -5.90 -8.22
CA SER A 97 4.40 -5.24 -9.53
C SER A 97 4.72 -6.21 -10.67
N THR A 98 5.73 -7.06 -10.50
CA THR A 98 6.09 -8.12 -11.46
C THR A 98 4.94 -9.09 -11.68
N LEU A 99 4.32 -9.59 -10.61
CA LEU A 99 3.21 -10.54 -10.72
C LEU A 99 1.96 -9.88 -11.30
N HIS A 100 1.60 -8.66 -10.88
CA HIS A 100 0.46 -7.91 -11.44
C HIS A 100 0.58 -7.73 -12.96
N ALA A 101 1.78 -7.42 -13.45
CA ALA A 101 2.03 -7.28 -14.89
C ALA A 101 1.88 -8.58 -15.70
N GLN A 102 1.71 -9.73 -15.04
CA GLN A 102 1.59 -11.05 -15.65
C GLN A 102 0.23 -11.71 -15.34
N LEU A 103 -0.75 -10.92 -14.93
CA LEU A 103 -2.12 -11.41 -14.79
C LEU A 103 -2.75 -11.66 -16.18
N PRO A 104 -3.60 -12.69 -16.31
CA PRO A 104 -4.13 -13.55 -15.24
C PRO A 104 -3.25 -14.74 -14.84
N GLU A 105 -2.18 -15.07 -15.58
CA GLU A 105 -1.42 -16.32 -15.37
C GLU A 105 -0.70 -16.41 -14.02
N SER A 106 -0.30 -15.27 -13.44
CA SER A 106 0.42 -15.20 -12.16
C SER A 106 -0.49 -15.25 -10.92
N LYS A 107 -1.82 -15.27 -11.11
CA LYS A 107 -2.82 -15.02 -10.04
C LYS A 107 -2.61 -15.85 -8.78
N ASP A 108 -2.43 -17.16 -8.92
CA ASP A 108 -2.26 -18.06 -7.76
C ASP A 108 -0.96 -17.76 -6.98
N HIS A 109 0.12 -17.44 -7.69
CA HIS A 109 1.40 -17.07 -7.09
C HIS A 109 1.28 -15.73 -6.34
N LEU A 110 0.56 -14.78 -6.93
CA LEU A 110 0.28 -13.46 -6.35
C LEU A 110 -0.56 -13.57 -5.08
N ILE A 111 -1.66 -14.32 -5.10
CA ILE A 111 -2.50 -14.56 -3.92
C ILE A 111 -1.68 -15.26 -2.83
N SER A 112 -0.95 -16.32 -3.18
CA SER A 112 -0.12 -17.06 -2.22
C SER A 112 0.93 -16.18 -1.55
N PHE A 113 1.60 -15.32 -2.32
CA PHE A 113 2.58 -14.39 -1.80
C PHE A 113 1.94 -13.29 -0.94
N LEU A 114 0.82 -12.71 -1.37
CA LEU A 114 0.09 -11.69 -0.59
C LEU A 114 -0.34 -12.22 0.78
N CYS A 115 -0.90 -13.43 0.86
CA CYS A 115 -1.28 -14.05 2.14
C CYS A 115 -0.09 -14.18 3.10
N PHE A 116 1.09 -14.52 2.57
CA PHE A 116 2.31 -14.61 3.36
C PHE A 116 2.82 -13.24 3.81
N ALA A 117 2.89 -12.27 2.90
CA ALA A 117 3.35 -10.92 3.22
C ALA A 117 2.44 -10.26 4.27
N ILE A 118 1.11 -10.42 4.15
CA ILE A 118 0.14 -9.97 5.15
C ILE A 118 0.47 -10.58 6.51
N ARG A 119 0.65 -11.90 6.59
CA ARG A 119 0.96 -12.58 7.86
C ARG A 119 2.25 -12.08 8.50
N ILE A 120 3.30 -11.85 7.72
CA ILE A 120 4.58 -11.33 8.23
C ILE A 120 4.42 -9.90 8.75
N VAL A 121 3.69 -9.03 8.02
CA VAL A 121 3.51 -7.64 8.45
C VAL A 121 2.54 -7.53 9.64
N GLU A 122 1.52 -8.39 9.73
CA GLU A 122 0.66 -8.53 10.92
C GLU A 122 1.49 -8.94 12.15
N LEU A 123 2.37 -9.94 12.01
CA LEU A 123 3.27 -10.34 13.08
C LEU A 123 4.18 -9.18 13.53
N LEU A 124 4.75 -8.42 12.59
CA LEU A 124 5.57 -7.25 12.90
C LEU A 124 4.78 -6.11 13.55
N TYR A 125 3.52 -5.93 13.17
CA TYR A 125 2.62 -4.99 13.82
C TYR A 125 2.42 -5.33 15.30
N GLU A 126 2.23 -6.61 15.63
CA GLU A 126 2.02 -7.08 17.00
C GLU A 126 3.31 -7.10 17.84
N THR A 127 4.43 -7.49 17.23
CA THR A 127 5.69 -7.75 17.96
C THR A 127 6.66 -6.58 17.96
N VAL A 128 6.55 -5.66 16.99
CA VAL A 128 7.48 -4.53 16.81
C VAL A 128 6.71 -3.20 16.71
N PRO A 129 6.09 -2.73 17.81
CA PRO A 129 5.21 -1.56 17.80
C PRO A 129 5.94 -0.24 17.52
N ALA A 130 7.27 -0.21 17.59
CA ALA A 130 8.09 0.97 17.29
C ALA A 130 7.84 1.56 15.89
N PHE A 131 7.39 0.72 14.94
CA PHE A 131 7.12 1.12 13.56
C PHE A 131 5.66 0.92 13.16
N ARG A 132 4.73 0.92 14.13
CA ARG A 132 3.30 0.61 13.91
C ARG A 132 2.67 1.39 12.77
N LEU A 133 2.94 2.69 12.63
CA LEU A 133 2.39 3.50 11.54
C LEU A 133 2.82 2.98 10.16
N PHE A 134 4.07 2.56 10.03
CA PHE A 134 4.59 1.97 8.81
C PHE A 134 3.92 0.62 8.52
N TRP A 135 3.74 -0.22 9.53
CA TRP A 135 3.06 -1.51 9.39
C TRP A 135 1.60 -1.34 8.99
N MET A 136 0.87 -0.40 9.59
CA MET A 136 -0.52 -0.09 9.23
C MET A 136 -0.64 0.34 7.77
N GLU A 137 0.23 1.24 7.29
CA GLU A 137 0.21 1.66 5.89
C GLU A 137 0.55 0.48 4.95
N CYS A 138 1.54 -0.33 5.30
CA CYS A 138 1.92 -1.50 4.53
C CYS A 138 0.81 -2.56 4.46
N LEU A 139 0.10 -2.81 5.58
CA LEU A 139 -1.06 -3.69 5.62
C LEU A 139 -2.18 -3.16 4.74
N GLY A 140 -2.52 -1.86 4.88
CA GLY A 140 -3.49 -1.20 4.03
C GLY A 140 -3.23 -1.45 2.53
N ASP A 141 -1.99 -1.24 2.08
CA ASP A 141 -1.58 -1.51 0.70
C ASP A 141 -1.69 -3.00 0.32
N LEU A 142 -1.25 -3.92 1.18
CA LEU A 142 -1.33 -5.36 0.93
C LEU A 142 -2.77 -5.85 0.76
N TYR A 143 -3.70 -5.38 1.61
CA TYR A 143 -5.12 -5.68 1.47
C TYR A 143 -5.73 -5.08 0.20
N CYS A 144 -5.26 -3.89 -0.24
CA CYS A 144 -5.66 -3.34 -1.54
C CYS A 144 -5.25 -4.27 -2.68
N HIS A 145 -4.00 -4.74 -2.69
CA HIS A 145 -3.53 -5.69 -3.70
C HIS A 145 -4.30 -7.01 -3.64
N ARG A 146 -4.67 -7.49 -2.44
CA ARG A 146 -5.48 -8.70 -2.27
C ARG A 146 -6.91 -8.53 -2.79
N SER A 147 -7.50 -7.35 -2.62
CA SER A 147 -8.79 -6.97 -3.17
C SER A 147 -8.78 -6.93 -4.70
N TYR A 148 -7.73 -6.33 -5.29
CA TYR A 148 -7.61 -6.16 -6.74
C TYR A 148 -7.57 -7.48 -7.53
N VAL A 149 -7.02 -8.54 -6.94
CA VAL A 149 -6.85 -9.85 -7.61
C VAL A 149 -8.02 -10.81 -7.36
N GLU A 150 -9.02 -10.40 -6.58
CA GLU A 150 -10.17 -11.21 -6.21
C GLU A 150 -11.28 -11.12 -7.27
N ASP A 151 -11.98 -12.22 -7.52
CA ASP A 151 -13.10 -12.24 -8.48
C ASP A 151 -14.47 -12.11 -7.76
N ASP A 152 -14.55 -12.63 -6.53
CA ASP A 152 -15.78 -12.61 -5.74
C ASP A 152 -16.01 -11.21 -5.13
N ARG A 153 -17.13 -10.57 -5.51
CA ARG A 153 -17.52 -9.24 -5.00
C ARG A 153 -17.60 -9.15 -3.48
N SER A 154 -18.06 -10.20 -2.80
CA SER A 154 -18.14 -10.26 -1.34
C SER A 154 -16.75 -10.26 -0.70
N MET A 155 -15.82 -10.98 -1.31
CA MET A 155 -14.42 -11.01 -0.87
C MET A 155 -13.72 -9.68 -1.17
N ILE A 156 -13.92 -9.09 -2.36
CA ILE A 156 -13.42 -7.74 -2.71
C ILE A 156 -13.82 -6.73 -1.64
N ASP A 157 -15.10 -6.68 -1.27
CA ASP A 157 -15.61 -5.75 -0.26
C ASP A 157 -15.01 -6.03 1.13
N THR A 158 -14.80 -7.30 1.48
CA THR A 158 -14.14 -7.69 2.73
C THR A 158 -12.68 -7.21 2.79
N TRP A 159 -11.92 -7.40 1.71
CA TRP A 159 -10.54 -6.92 1.64
C TRP A 159 -10.46 -5.39 1.59
N ASN A 160 -11.36 -4.72 0.88
CA ASN A 160 -11.45 -3.26 0.87
C ASN A 160 -11.80 -2.69 2.25
N ARG A 161 -12.70 -3.35 3.01
CA ARG A 161 -12.99 -2.98 4.40
C ARG A 161 -11.75 -3.12 5.28
N ALA A 162 -11.01 -4.22 5.16
CA ALA A 162 -9.78 -4.43 5.91
C ALA A 162 -8.73 -3.35 5.59
N ALA A 163 -8.47 -3.10 4.31
CA ALA A 163 -7.57 -2.03 3.85
C ALA A 163 -7.97 -0.66 4.42
N ARG A 164 -9.26 -0.31 4.33
CA ARG A 164 -9.80 0.95 4.87
C ARG A 164 -9.62 1.03 6.38
N SER A 165 -9.83 -0.05 7.13
CA SER A 165 -9.62 -0.07 8.58
C SER A 165 -8.18 0.29 8.94
N TRP A 166 -7.21 -0.31 8.26
CA TRP A 166 -5.79 -0.02 8.48
C TRP A 166 -5.42 1.42 8.17
N PHE A 167 -5.89 1.97 7.04
CA PHE A 167 -5.63 3.38 6.72
C PHE A 167 -6.34 4.35 7.66
N LEU A 168 -7.54 4.01 8.15
CA LEU A 168 -8.24 4.81 9.16
C LEU A 168 -7.43 4.87 10.46
N MET A 169 -6.95 3.72 10.94
CA MET A 169 -6.08 3.66 12.13
C MET A 169 -4.80 4.48 11.92
N ALA A 170 -4.12 4.31 10.79
CA ALA A 170 -2.92 5.09 10.46
C ALA A 170 -3.20 6.60 10.44
N SER A 171 -4.32 7.01 9.81
CA SER A 171 -4.70 8.43 9.72
C SER A 171 -5.13 9.03 11.05
N ALA A 172 -5.66 8.21 11.98
CA ALA A 172 -5.97 8.65 13.33
C ALA A 172 -4.70 8.91 14.14
N GLU A 173 -3.65 8.11 13.93
CA GLU A 173 -2.35 8.30 14.58
C GLU A 173 -1.52 9.43 13.98
N ASN A 174 -1.57 9.62 12.66
CA ASN A 174 -0.87 10.68 11.96
C ASN A 174 -1.83 11.51 11.09
N PRO A 175 -2.64 12.40 11.71
CA PRO A 175 -3.68 13.13 11.01
C PRO A 175 -3.15 14.23 10.09
N THR A 176 -1.87 14.58 10.18
CA THR A 176 -1.22 15.62 9.39
C THR A 176 -0.76 15.15 8.02
N GLU A 177 -0.57 13.83 7.84
CA GLU A 177 -0.06 13.22 6.62
C GLU A 177 -1.17 13.05 5.57
N GLY A 178 -1.13 13.87 4.53
CA GLY A 178 -2.09 13.85 3.44
C GLY A 178 -2.12 12.51 2.69
N ARG A 179 -0.99 11.80 2.58
CA ARG A 179 -0.88 10.54 1.84
C ARG A 179 -1.86 9.48 2.33
N LEU A 180 -2.12 9.40 3.64
CA LEU A 180 -3.02 8.41 4.23
C LEU A 180 -4.48 8.65 3.80
N TYR A 181 -4.90 9.91 3.69
CA TYR A 181 -6.22 10.24 3.15
C TYR A 181 -6.31 9.97 1.65
N HIS A 182 -5.22 10.18 0.89
CA HIS A 182 -5.20 9.79 -0.52
C HIS A 182 -5.42 8.27 -0.69
N ARG A 183 -4.76 7.46 0.14
CA ARG A 183 -4.98 6.01 0.21
C ARG A 183 -6.43 5.67 0.59
N LEU A 184 -7.01 6.36 1.57
CA LEU A 184 -8.43 6.20 1.96
C LEU A 184 -9.40 6.50 0.81
N ALA A 185 -9.10 7.52 0.00
CA ALA A 185 -9.89 7.82 -1.19
C ALA A 185 -9.80 6.66 -2.21
N ALA A 186 -8.61 6.11 -2.45
CA ALA A 186 -8.44 4.99 -3.37
C ALA A 186 -9.24 3.74 -2.96
N VAL A 187 -9.37 3.47 -1.65
CA VAL A 187 -10.14 2.32 -1.13
C VAL A 187 -11.60 2.62 -0.81
N ALA A 188 -12.07 3.84 -1.07
CA ALA A 188 -13.47 4.21 -0.82
C ALA A 188 -14.46 3.56 -1.82
N GLY A 189 -13.97 2.73 -2.75
CA GLY A 189 -14.78 1.94 -3.68
C GLY A 189 -15.57 2.82 -4.64
N SER A 190 -16.80 2.41 -4.94
CA SER A 190 -17.73 3.15 -5.82
C SER A 190 -18.47 4.31 -5.13
N ASN A 191 -17.99 4.80 -3.97
CA ASN A 191 -18.60 5.92 -3.28
C ASN A 191 -17.91 7.26 -3.64
N PRO A 192 -18.39 7.97 -4.67
CA PRO A 192 -17.77 9.21 -5.17
C PRO A 192 -17.67 10.30 -4.11
N LEU A 193 -18.66 10.42 -3.21
CA LEU A 193 -18.66 11.47 -2.18
C LEU A 193 -17.58 11.22 -1.13
N ARG A 194 -17.37 9.97 -0.73
CA ARG A 194 -16.27 9.60 0.17
C ARG A 194 -14.91 9.83 -0.50
N GLN A 195 -14.78 9.46 -1.77
CA GLN A 195 -13.55 9.72 -2.54
C GLN A 195 -13.25 11.21 -2.59
N LEU A 196 -14.25 12.03 -2.90
CA LEU A 196 -14.13 13.50 -2.94
C LEU A 196 -13.67 14.06 -1.60
N TYR A 197 -14.32 13.67 -0.50
CA TYR A 197 -13.94 14.08 0.86
C TYR A 197 -12.48 13.75 1.16
N TYR A 198 -12.06 12.51 0.91
CA TYR A 198 -10.71 12.07 1.24
C TYR A 198 -9.63 12.69 0.35
N TYR A 199 -9.88 12.87 -0.95
CA TYR A 199 -8.95 13.58 -1.83
C TYR A 199 -8.80 15.06 -1.44
N ALA A 200 -9.91 15.73 -1.10
CA ALA A 200 -9.87 17.10 -0.59
C ALA A 200 -9.08 17.17 0.72
N LYS A 201 -9.40 16.30 1.70
CA LYS A 201 -8.69 16.22 2.98
C LYS A 201 -7.19 15.96 2.79
N SER A 202 -6.84 15.10 1.85
CA SER A 202 -5.45 14.80 1.49
C SER A 202 -4.68 16.03 0.98
N GLY A 203 -5.32 16.86 0.15
CA GLY A 203 -4.71 18.10 -0.36
C GLY A 203 -4.68 19.25 0.65
N MET A 204 -5.57 19.23 1.66
CA MET A 204 -5.68 20.27 2.70
C MET A 204 -4.97 19.91 4.02
N SER A 205 -4.37 18.73 4.11
CA SER A 205 -3.62 18.30 5.29
C SER A 205 -2.38 19.15 5.50
N ARG A 206 -1.82 19.16 6.73
CA ARG A 206 -0.60 19.93 7.04
C ARG A 206 0.58 19.52 6.15
N GLU A 207 0.66 18.25 5.79
CA GLU A 207 1.59 17.71 4.80
C GLU A 207 0.77 17.23 3.59
N PRO A 208 0.45 18.11 2.63
CA PRO A 208 -0.38 17.76 1.49
C PRO A 208 0.26 16.67 0.63
N PHE A 209 -0.54 15.73 0.13
CA PHE A 209 -0.05 14.78 -0.85
C PHE A 209 -0.11 15.38 -2.27
N PRO A 210 1.02 15.45 -3.02
CA PRO A 210 1.06 16.19 -4.29
C PRO A 210 0.04 15.75 -5.33
N ALA A 211 -0.25 14.43 -5.42
CA ALA A 211 -1.15 13.89 -6.43
C ALA A 211 -2.64 14.09 -6.11
N SER A 212 -3.00 14.67 -4.96
CA SER A 212 -4.39 14.78 -4.51
C SER A 212 -5.21 15.71 -5.37
N ARG A 213 -4.60 16.80 -5.89
CA ARG A 213 -5.29 17.71 -6.80
C ARG A 213 -5.66 17.01 -8.11
N GLU A 214 -4.72 16.27 -8.69
CA GLU A 214 -4.94 15.53 -9.94
C GLU A 214 -5.96 14.42 -9.76
N SER A 215 -5.90 13.69 -8.65
CA SER A 215 -6.87 12.63 -8.33
C SER A 215 -8.27 13.17 -8.08
N LEU A 216 -8.38 14.32 -7.40
CA LEU A 216 -9.65 15.02 -7.21
C LEU A 216 -10.25 15.46 -8.56
N TRP A 217 -9.44 16.03 -9.44
CA TRP A 217 -9.88 16.43 -10.79
C TRP A 217 -10.31 15.24 -11.63
N ALA A 218 -9.56 14.13 -11.60
CA ALA A 218 -9.92 12.90 -12.29
C ALA A 218 -11.29 12.37 -11.81
N LEU A 219 -11.52 12.37 -10.49
CA LEU A 219 -12.81 11.99 -9.92
C LEU A 219 -13.93 12.93 -10.36
N LEU A 220 -13.73 14.24 -10.36
CA LEU A 220 -14.76 15.20 -10.75
C LEU A 220 -15.18 15.03 -12.22
N ASN A 221 -14.24 14.69 -13.09
CA ASN A 221 -14.46 14.51 -14.53
C ASN A 221 -14.86 13.09 -14.94
N GLN A 222 -14.90 12.13 -14.01
CA GLN A 222 -15.25 10.74 -14.31
C GLN A 222 -16.71 10.61 -14.78
N ALA A 223 -16.95 9.81 -15.82
CA ALA A 223 -18.31 9.53 -16.29
C ALA A 223 -19.19 8.91 -15.18
N THR A 224 -20.47 9.25 -15.20
CA THR A 224 -21.45 8.67 -14.28
C THR A 224 -21.55 7.17 -14.46
N SER A 225 -21.49 6.42 -13.36
CA SER A 225 -21.81 5.00 -13.41
C SER A 225 -23.33 4.82 -13.38
N LYS A 226 -23.83 3.73 -13.98
CA LYS A 226 -25.28 3.40 -13.93
C LYS A 226 -25.79 3.14 -12.50
N GLU A 227 -24.89 2.87 -11.57
CA GLU A 227 -25.19 2.58 -10.16
C GLU A 227 -25.04 3.82 -9.27
N GLU A 228 -24.58 4.96 -9.81
CA GLU A 228 -24.37 6.19 -9.05
C GLU A 228 -25.71 6.92 -8.78
N PRO A 229 -26.05 7.22 -7.52
CA PRO A 229 -27.22 8.04 -7.22
C PRO A 229 -27.13 9.42 -7.87
N ALA A 230 -28.23 9.91 -8.46
CA ALA A 230 -28.28 11.19 -9.16
C ALA A 230 -27.71 12.36 -8.34
N PHE A 231 -27.99 12.39 -7.03
CA PHE A 231 -27.45 13.39 -6.11
C PHE A 231 -25.90 13.42 -6.08
N CYS A 232 -25.24 12.25 -6.09
CA CYS A 232 -23.79 12.17 -6.08
C CYS A 232 -23.18 12.81 -7.33
N HIS A 233 -23.84 12.60 -8.48
CA HIS A 233 -23.43 13.19 -9.75
C HIS A 233 -23.59 14.72 -9.73
N THR A 234 -24.76 15.22 -9.36
CA THR A 234 -25.04 16.66 -9.23
C THR A 234 -24.04 17.32 -8.29
N PHE A 235 -23.79 16.70 -7.13
CA PHE A 235 -22.83 17.20 -6.15
C PHE A 235 -21.41 17.32 -6.74
N ARG A 236 -20.94 16.29 -7.45
CA ARG A 236 -19.64 16.31 -8.13
C ARG A 236 -19.56 17.40 -9.21
N GLN A 237 -20.58 17.54 -10.05
CA GLN A 237 -20.59 18.56 -11.10
C GLN A 237 -20.54 19.98 -10.52
N ILE A 238 -21.34 20.26 -9.48
CA ILE A 238 -21.31 21.56 -8.80
C ILE A 238 -19.92 21.85 -8.23
N HIS A 239 -19.29 20.87 -7.57
CA HIS A 239 -17.94 21.04 -7.04
C HIS A 239 -16.89 21.24 -8.14
N ALA A 240 -17.03 20.58 -9.29
CA ALA A 240 -16.18 20.80 -10.44
C ALA A 240 -16.29 22.24 -10.95
N LEU A 241 -17.51 22.76 -11.12
CA LEU A 241 -17.77 24.14 -11.56
C LEU A 241 -17.19 25.16 -10.59
N ILE A 242 -17.38 24.95 -9.27
CA ILE A 242 -16.81 25.82 -8.24
C ILE A 242 -15.28 25.83 -8.33
N LEU A 243 -14.64 24.66 -8.46
CA LEU A 243 -13.18 24.55 -8.56
C LEU A 243 -12.61 25.09 -9.87
N MET A 244 -13.42 25.15 -10.94
CA MET A 244 -13.09 25.85 -12.19
C MET A 244 -13.28 27.38 -12.10
N GLY A 245 -13.82 27.89 -10.98
CA GLY A 245 -14.07 29.31 -10.78
C GLY A 245 -15.35 29.83 -11.41
N VAL A 246 -16.30 28.96 -11.75
CA VAL A 246 -17.61 29.37 -12.27
C VAL A 246 -18.38 30.09 -11.14
N PRO A 247 -18.92 31.30 -11.37
CA PRO A 247 -19.69 32.03 -10.37
C PRO A 247 -20.91 31.23 -9.90
N VAL A 248 -21.13 31.20 -8.59
CA VAL A 248 -22.24 30.45 -7.97
C VAL A 248 -23.61 30.83 -8.55
N VAL A 249 -23.80 32.09 -8.95
CA VAL A 249 -25.03 32.56 -9.60
C VAL A 249 -25.32 31.78 -10.88
N GLN A 250 -24.31 31.58 -11.74
CA GLN A 250 -24.44 30.81 -12.99
C GLN A 250 -24.66 29.32 -12.74
N ILE A 251 -24.14 28.79 -11.63
CA ILE A 251 -24.39 27.41 -11.22
C ILE A 251 -25.86 27.29 -10.80
N ASN A 252 -26.37 28.21 -9.97
CA ASN A 252 -27.72 28.18 -9.45
C ASN A 252 -28.78 28.15 -10.56
N ASP A 253 -28.61 28.98 -11.60
CA ASP A 253 -29.53 29.05 -12.74
C ASP A 253 -29.67 27.70 -13.49
N ASN A 254 -28.64 26.84 -13.43
CA ASN A 254 -28.64 25.53 -14.09
C ASN A 254 -29.21 24.39 -13.23
N TYR A 255 -29.32 24.57 -11.91
CA TYR A 255 -29.74 23.51 -10.98
C TYR A 255 -31.03 23.83 -10.19
N CYS A 256 -31.59 25.04 -10.30
CA CYS A 256 -32.86 25.44 -9.68
C CYS A 256 -34.13 24.77 -10.25
N GLY A 257 -34.04 23.85 -11.22
CA GLY A 257 -35.17 23.13 -11.81
C GLY A 257 -35.28 21.64 -11.45
N LEU A 258 -34.46 21.17 -10.50
CA LEU A 258 -34.45 19.78 -10.02
C LEU A 258 -35.24 19.66 -8.71
N GLU A 259 -36.55 19.92 -8.75
CA GLU A 259 -37.51 19.50 -7.71
C GLU A 259 -38.18 18.18 -8.10
#